data_AF-A0A3M1SIL6-F1
#
_entry.id   AF-A0A3M1SIL6-F1
#
_cell.length_a   1.000
_cell.length_b   1.000
_cell.length_c   1.000
_cell.angle_alpha   90.00
_cell.angle_beta   90.00
_cell.angle_gamma   90.00
#
_symmetry.space_group_name_H-M   'P 1'
#
loop_
_entity.id
_entity.type
_entity.pdbx_description
1 polymer ?
#
loop_
_entity_poly.entity_id
_entity_poly.type
_entity_poly.pdbx_seq_one_letter_code
_entity_poly.pdbx_strand_id
1 'polypeptide(L)'
;MLKNILKEKKKKGKEPETPERLFALQIDEIEELSSLLMSKIDKRVKTLTEIEERIDEKIKHLERLINRAEEVSEEYTPDYSDYRIREVMVLASKGLKVEEIASILDLPSGEIELLLSMQE
;
A
#
# COMPACT_ATOMS: atom_id res chain seq x y z
N MET A 1 -4.00 11.35 -52.46
CA MET A 1 -3.38 12.63 -52.88
C MET A 1 -1.86 12.71 -52.64
N LEU A 2 -1.28 11.85 -51.79
CA LEU A 2 0.17 11.78 -51.51
C LEU A 2 1.07 11.30 -52.69
N LYS A 3 0.50 10.64 -53.71
CA LYS A 3 1.27 10.13 -54.87
C LYS A 3 1.69 11.23 -55.87
N ASN A 4 1.04 12.39 -55.85
CA ASN A 4 1.35 13.48 -56.80
C ASN A 4 2.49 14.38 -56.31
N ILE A 5 2.69 14.52 -54.99
CA ILE A 5 3.77 15.32 -54.38
C ILE A 5 5.15 14.66 -54.59
N LEU A 6 5.18 13.33 -54.64
CA LEU A 6 6.41 12.55 -54.90
C LEU A 6 6.91 12.65 -56.35
N LYS A 7 6.06 13.04 -57.30
CA LYS A 7 6.42 13.12 -58.72
C LYS A 7 7.11 14.44 -59.09
N GLU A 8 6.83 15.53 -58.36
CA GLU A 8 7.44 16.85 -58.63
C GLU A 8 8.85 17.01 -58.05
N LYS A 9 9.20 16.27 -56.98
CA LYS A 9 10.54 16.31 -56.39
C LYS A 9 11.65 15.67 -57.25
N LYS A 10 11.32 14.98 -58.35
CA LYS A 10 12.32 14.39 -59.27
C LYS A 10 12.90 15.37 -60.29
N LYS A 11 12.44 16.62 -60.35
CA LYS A 11 12.86 17.60 -61.38
C LYS A 11 13.74 18.77 -60.92
N LYS A 12 14.12 18.85 -59.64
CA LYS A 12 15.15 19.82 -59.20
C LYS A 12 16.46 19.08 -58.96
N GLY A 13 17.51 19.53 -59.66
CA GLY A 13 18.83 18.94 -59.61
C GLY A 13 19.31 18.71 -58.19
N LYS A 14 19.98 17.57 -57.97
CA LYS A 14 20.76 17.33 -56.77
C LYS A 14 21.89 18.36 -56.75
N GLU A 15 21.69 19.48 -56.07
CA GLU A 15 22.84 20.24 -55.55
C GLU A 15 23.63 19.28 -54.65
N PRO A 16 24.97 19.25 -54.76
CA PRO A 16 25.78 18.48 -53.83
C PRO A 16 25.52 19.01 -52.42
N GLU A 17 25.22 18.11 -51.48
CA GLU A 17 25.08 18.48 -50.06
C GLU A 17 26.43 19.02 -49.59
N THR A 18 26.50 20.32 -49.31
CA THR A 18 27.72 20.90 -48.77
C THR A 18 27.96 20.36 -47.35
N PRO A 19 29.21 20.27 -46.89
CA PRO A 19 29.52 19.81 -45.55
C PRO A 19 28.71 20.54 -44.47
N GLU A 20 28.46 21.85 -44.63
CA GLU A 20 27.66 22.62 -43.66
C GLU A 20 26.20 22.13 -43.57
N ARG A 21 25.61 21.70 -44.69
CA ARG A 21 24.23 21.20 -44.75
C ARG A 21 24.10 19.83 -44.06
N LEU A 22 25.11 18.97 -44.25
CA LEU A 22 25.20 17.68 -43.57
C LEU A 22 25.40 17.84 -42.06
N PHE A 23 26.26 18.78 -41.64
CA PHE A 23 26.43 19.10 -40.23
C PHE A 23 25.14 19.65 -39.59
N ALA A 24 24.41 20.53 -40.28
CA ALA A 24 23.14 21.04 -39.78
C ALA A 24 22.09 19.92 -39.59
N LEU A 25 21.97 18.99 -40.54
CA LEU A 25 21.08 17.83 -40.42
C LEU A 25 21.46 16.92 -39.24
N GLN A 26 22.76 16.72 -38.98
CA GLN A 26 23.21 15.93 -37.84
C GLN A 26 22.91 16.61 -36.50
N ILE A 27 23.00 17.95 -36.43
CA ILE A 27 22.63 18.70 -35.24
C ILE A 27 21.12 18.59 -34.99
N ASP A 28 20.30 18.76 -36.02
CA ASP A 28 18.85 18.60 -35.92
C ASP A 28 18.47 17.19 -35.43
N GLU A 29 19.09 16.14 -35.95
CA GLU A 29 18.88 14.76 -35.48
C GLU A 29 19.27 14.57 -34.01
N ILE A 30 20.38 15.18 -33.57
CA ILE A 30 20.82 15.14 -32.16
C ILE A 30 19.82 15.87 -31.26
N GLU A 31 19.30 17.02 -31.69
CA GLU A 31 18.28 17.78 -30.95
C GLU A 31 16.97 16.99 -30.82
N GLU A 32 16.52 16.35 -31.91
CA GLU A 32 15.33 15.49 -31.88
C GLU A 32 15.51 14.29 -30.94
N LEU A 33 16.67 13.62 -30.97
CA LEU A 33 16.98 12.51 -30.09
C LEU A 33 17.06 12.96 -28.62
N SER A 34 17.66 14.11 -28.36
CA SER A 34 17.74 14.71 -27.02
C SER A 34 16.35 15.02 -26.46
N SER A 35 15.49 15.64 -27.28
CA SER A 35 14.11 15.96 -26.90
C SER A 35 13.30 14.70 -26.61
N LEU A 36 13.46 13.65 -27.43
CA LEU A 36 12.82 12.36 -27.20
C LEU A 36 13.31 11.70 -25.90
N LEU A 37 14.61 11.79 -25.59
CA LEU A 37 15.19 11.26 -24.37
C LEU A 37 14.64 11.98 -23.14
N MET A 38 14.61 13.32 -23.17
CA MET A 38 14.04 14.14 -22.10
C MET A 38 12.57 13.83 -21.87
N SER A 39 11.77 13.72 -22.93
CA SER A 39 10.36 13.33 -22.81
C SER A 39 10.17 11.96 -22.14
N LYS A 40 11.07 11.01 -22.40
CA LYS A 40 11.04 9.69 -21.72
C LYS A 40 11.44 9.81 -20.26
N ILE A 41 12.42 10.64 -19.93
CA ILE A 41 12.85 10.88 -18.55
C ILE A 41 11.71 11.53 -17.77
N ASP A 42 11.10 12.60 -18.30
CA ASP A 42 9.99 13.30 -17.65
C ASP A 42 8.81 12.37 -17.36
N LYS A 43 8.46 11.50 -18.32
CA LYS A 43 7.44 10.47 -18.11
C LYS A 43 7.79 9.52 -16.98
N ARG A 44 9.04 9.05 -16.92
CA ARG A 44 9.51 8.15 -15.85
C ARG A 44 9.50 8.85 -14.50
N VAL A 45 9.97 10.08 -14.43
CA VAL A 45 9.96 10.89 -13.21
C VAL A 45 8.52 11.05 -12.72
N LYS A 46 7.59 11.43 -13.60
CA LYS A 46 6.17 11.53 -13.25
C LYS A 46 5.60 10.23 -12.70
N THR A 47 5.87 9.09 -13.34
CA THR A 47 5.41 7.78 -12.84
C THR A 47 6.01 7.45 -11.47
N LEU A 48 7.27 7.81 -11.22
CA LEU A 48 7.89 7.59 -9.91
C LEU A 48 7.24 8.46 -8.84
N THR A 49 6.95 9.72 -9.13
CA THR A 49 6.23 10.62 -8.20
C THR A 49 4.83 10.09 -7.88
N GLU A 50 4.09 9.61 -8.88
CA GLU A 50 2.78 8.99 -8.66
C GLU A 50 2.86 7.70 -7.79
N ILE A 51 3.97 6.96 -7.88
CA ILE A 51 4.20 5.79 -7.03
C ILE A 51 4.51 6.21 -5.60
N GLU A 52 5.36 7.22 -5.41
CA GLU A 52 5.70 7.80 -4.11
C GLU A 52 4.44 8.26 -3.37
N GLU A 53 3.59 9.04 -4.02
CA GLU A 53 2.31 9.52 -3.45
C GLU A 53 1.42 8.35 -3.00
N ARG A 54 1.31 7.30 -3.82
CA ARG A 54 0.51 6.11 -3.48
C ARG A 54 1.09 5.31 -2.31
N ILE A 55 2.40 5.30 -2.14
CA ILE A 55 3.06 4.65 -1.01
C ILE A 55 2.78 5.44 0.27
N ASP A 56 2.90 6.77 0.23
CA ASP A 56 2.61 7.64 1.38
C ASP A 56 1.16 7.53 1.84
N GLU A 57 0.21 7.48 0.90
CA GLU A 57 -1.20 7.22 1.22
C GLU A 57 -1.39 5.88 1.95
N LYS A 58 -0.71 4.83 1.47
CA LYS A 58 -0.76 3.50 2.09
C LYS A 58 -0.15 3.50 3.49
N ILE A 59 0.98 4.17 3.69
CA ILE A 59 1.61 4.32 5.00
C ILE A 59 0.63 5.00 5.97
N LYS A 60 0.02 6.12 5.58
CA LYS A 60 -1.01 6.80 6.39
C LYS A 60 -2.23 5.93 6.69
N HIS A 61 -2.61 5.04 5.79
CA HIS A 61 -3.68 4.09 6.03
C HIS A 61 -3.27 3.02 7.05
N LEU A 62 -2.04 2.50 6.95
CA LEU A 62 -1.52 1.51 7.89
C LEU A 62 -1.34 2.10 9.29
N GLU A 63 -0.79 3.32 9.41
CA GLU A 63 -0.68 4.02 10.69
C GLU A 63 -2.05 4.19 11.37
N ARG A 64 -3.08 4.58 10.61
CA ARG A 64 -4.46 4.65 11.14
C ARG A 64 -5.00 3.31 11.61
N LEU A 65 -4.67 2.22 10.92
CA LEU A 65 -5.08 0.88 11.33
C LEU A 65 -4.35 0.41 12.58
N ILE A 66 -3.06 0.72 12.70
CA ILE A 66 -2.25 0.42 13.89
C ILE A 66 -2.83 1.18 15.09
N ASN A 67 -3.02 2.50 14.98
CA ASN A 67 -3.58 3.30 16.07
C ASN A 67 -4.96 2.78 16.51
N ARG A 68 -5.82 2.41 15.56
CA ARG A 68 -7.13 1.84 15.87
C ARG A 68 -7.02 0.47 16.54
N ALA A 69 -6.05 -0.35 16.14
CA ALA A 69 -5.81 -1.65 16.77
C ALA A 69 -5.26 -1.48 18.19
N GLU A 70 -4.40 -0.49 18.43
CA GLU A 70 -3.89 -0.12 19.75
C GLU A 70 -5.01 0.41 20.65
N GLU A 71 -5.88 1.31 20.16
CA GLU A 71 -7.06 1.80 20.89
C GLU A 71 -7.98 0.64 21.32
N VAL A 72 -8.25 -0.31 20.40
CA VAL A 72 -9.02 -1.51 20.74
C VAL A 72 -8.27 -2.38 21.75
N SER A 73 -6.95 -2.57 21.61
CA SER A 73 -6.18 -3.37 22.56
C SER A 73 -6.17 -2.76 23.97
N GLU A 74 -6.13 -1.43 24.09
CA GLU A 74 -6.19 -0.72 25.36
C GLU A 74 -7.59 -0.76 26.00
N GLU A 75 -8.66 -0.71 25.21
CA GLU A 75 -10.04 -0.91 25.71
C GLU A 75 -10.26 -2.33 26.30
N TYR A 76 -9.48 -3.32 25.86
CA TYR A 76 -9.64 -4.72 26.30
C TYR A 76 -8.81 -5.13 27.53
N THR A 77 -8.05 -4.23 28.16
CA THR A 77 -7.35 -4.52 29.43
C THR A 77 -7.21 -3.24 30.28
N PRO A 78 -7.80 -3.11 31.49
CA PRO A 78 -7.85 -4.12 32.56
C PRO A 78 -9.12 -4.05 33.44
N ASP A 79 -10.23 -4.65 33.02
CA ASP A 79 -11.36 -4.85 33.96
C ASP A 79 -12.17 -6.11 33.62
N TYR A 80 -12.32 -6.44 32.33
CA TYR A 80 -13.07 -7.64 31.93
C TYR A 80 -12.51 -8.95 32.52
N SER A 81 -11.19 -9.07 32.65
CA SER A 81 -10.56 -10.23 33.29
C SER A 81 -10.83 -10.27 34.79
N ASP A 82 -10.75 -9.14 35.51
CA ASP A 82 -10.94 -9.11 36.96
C ASP A 82 -12.43 -9.31 37.34
N TYR A 83 -13.35 -8.74 36.56
CA TYR A 83 -14.79 -9.02 36.71
C TYR A 83 -15.13 -10.49 36.46
N ARG A 84 -14.60 -11.08 35.39
CA ARG A 84 -14.85 -12.51 35.10
C ARG A 84 -14.27 -13.44 36.16
N ILE A 85 -13.04 -13.16 36.62
CA ILE A 85 -12.43 -13.93 37.73
C ILE A 85 -13.31 -13.82 38.97
N ARG A 86 -13.76 -12.62 39.35
CA ARG A 86 -14.65 -12.44 40.51
C ARG A 86 -15.97 -13.19 40.35
N GLU A 87 -16.56 -13.18 39.17
CA GLU A 87 -17.83 -13.86 38.90
C GLU A 87 -17.69 -15.39 39.01
N VAL A 88 -16.62 -15.95 38.43
CA VAL A 88 -16.26 -17.38 38.60
C VAL A 88 -16.04 -17.72 40.07
N MET A 89 -15.31 -16.88 40.82
CA MET A 89 -15.04 -17.09 42.25
C MET A 89 -16.32 -17.01 43.11
N VAL A 90 -17.24 -16.11 42.81
CA VAL A 90 -18.53 -16.01 43.51
C VAL A 90 -19.40 -17.24 43.25
N LEU A 91 -19.36 -17.81 42.06
CA LEU A 91 -20.11 -19.02 41.75
C LEU A 91 -19.45 -20.27 42.36
N ALA A 92 -18.12 -20.38 42.31
CA ALA A 92 -17.38 -21.45 42.96
C ALA A 92 -17.55 -21.45 44.48
N SER A 93 -17.52 -20.27 45.12
CA SER A 93 -17.76 -20.14 46.58
C SER A 93 -19.20 -20.48 46.99
N LYS A 94 -20.17 -20.44 46.06
CA LYS A 94 -21.53 -20.97 46.26
C LYS A 94 -21.63 -22.49 46.10
N GLY A 95 -20.51 -23.16 45.78
CA GLY A 95 -20.43 -24.62 45.63
C GLY A 95 -20.86 -25.15 44.25
N LEU A 96 -20.96 -24.28 43.24
CA LEU A 96 -21.24 -24.69 41.86
C LEU A 96 -20.03 -25.42 41.28
N LYS A 97 -20.30 -26.46 40.50
CA LYS A 97 -19.25 -27.21 39.79
C LYS A 97 -18.81 -26.48 38.52
N VAL A 98 -17.62 -26.83 38.04
CA VAL A 98 -17.00 -26.23 36.84
C VAL A 98 -17.95 -26.28 35.64
N GLU A 99 -18.67 -27.39 35.43
CA GLU A 99 -19.59 -27.57 34.31
C GLU A 99 -20.83 -26.66 34.43
N GLU A 100 -21.28 -26.41 35.66
CA GLU A 100 -22.44 -25.56 35.94
C GLU A 100 -22.06 -24.09 35.74
N ILE A 101 -20.87 -23.69 36.19
CA ILE A 101 -20.33 -22.34 35.98
C ILE A 101 -20.10 -22.08 34.50
N ALA A 102 -19.51 -23.04 33.78
CA ALA A 102 -19.31 -22.98 32.33
C ALA A 102 -20.64 -22.77 31.59
N SER A 103 -21.69 -23.50 31.99
CA SER A 103 -23.02 -23.34 31.41
C SER A 103 -23.69 -21.99 31.74
N ILE A 104 -23.44 -21.42 32.92
CA ILE A 104 -24.04 -20.14 33.35
C ILE A 104 -23.35 -18.95 32.67
N LEU A 105 -22.03 -19.00 32.55
CA LEU A 105 -21.21 -17.92 32.01
C LEU A 105 -20.96 -18.03 30.51
N ASP A 106 -21.45 -19.10 29.86
CA ASP A 106 -21.18 -19.42 28.46
C ASP A 106 -19.66 -19.45 28.16
N LEU A 107 -18.91 -20.06 29.06
CA LEU A 107 -17.46 -20.20 28.98
C LEU A 107 -17.06 -21.67 28.85
N PRO A 108 -15.95 -21.98 28.13
CA PRO A 108 -15.39 -23.32 28.12
C PRO A 108 -14.97 -23.76 29.52
N SER A 109 -15.20 -25.05 29.86
CA SER A 109 -14.79 -25.60 31.15
C SER A 109 -13.30 -25.42 31.45
N GLY A 110 -12.44 -25.53 30.42
CA GLY A 110 -11.00 -25.30 30.55
C GLY A 110 -10.62 -23.84 30.87
N GLU A 111 -11.43 -22.86 30.46
CA GLU A 111 -11.24 -21.45 30.84
C GLU A 111 -11.59 -21.27 32.32
N ILE A 112 -12.66 -21.90 32.81
CA ILE A 112 -13.05 -21.87 34.23
C ILE A 112 -11.98 -22.53 35.11
N GLU A 113 -11.48 -23.71 34.73
CA GLU A 113 -10.39 -24.40 35.45
C GLU A 113 -9.12 -23.53 35.53
N LEU A 114 -8.75 -22.90 34.42
CA LEU A 114 -7.62 -21.99 34.38
C LEU A 114 -7.82 -20.82 35.36
N LEU A 115 -8.98 -20.16 35.33
CA LEU A 115 -9.28 -19.02 36.20
C LEU A 115 -9.28 -19.40 37.70
N LEU A 116 -9.76 -20.60 38.05
CA LEU A 116 -9.70 -21.11 39.42
C LEU A 116 -8.27 -21.42 39.87
N SER A 117 -7.45 -22.01 38.97
CA SER A 117 -6.05 -22.37 39.29
C SER A 117 -5.11 -21.17 39.43
N MET A 118 -5.45 -20.02 38.85
CA MET A 118 -4.65 -18.80 38.95
C MET A 118 -4.72 -18.12 40.34
N GLN A 119 -5.57 -18.62 41.26
CA GLN A 119 -5.72 -18.09 42.62
C GLN A 119 -5.34 -19.09 43.74
N GLU A 120 -4.89 -20.30 43.39
CA GLU A 120 -4.22 -21.22 44.33
C GLU A 120 -2.73 -20.84 44.51
#